data_AF-A0A924LGF6-F1
#
_entry.id   AF-A0A924LGF6-F1
#
_cell.length_a   1.000
_cell.length_b   1.000
_cell.length_c   1.000
_cell.angle_alpha   90.00
_cell.angle_beta   90.00
_cell.angle_gamma   90.00
#
_symmetry.space_group_name_H-M   'P 1'
#
loop_
_entity.id
_entity.type
_entity.pdbx_description
1 polymer ?
#
loop_
_entity_poly.entity_id
_entity_poly.type
_entity_poly.pdbx_seq_one_letter_code
_entity_poly.pdbx_strand_id
1 'polypeptide(L)' 'MTALAMMRARTTKLRLVIFDCDGVLVNSEPVANRVVAEMLTAEGWAMTPHEADRRFLGMSFPDIVPVV' A
#
# COMPACT_ATOMS: atom_id res chain seq x y z
N MET A 1 7.86 16.86 -22.36
CA MET A 1 6.46 17.24 -22.11
C MET A 1 6.05 16.66 -20.76
N THR A 2 6.10 17.45 -19.68
CA THR A 2 5.98 16.96 -18.30
C THR A 2 4.53 16.87 -17.82
N ALA A 3 4.23 15.90 -16.95
CA ALA A 3 2.88 15.58 -16.43
C ALA A 3 2.11 16.79 -15.84
N LEU A 4 2.84 17.79 -15.34
CA LEU A 4 2.28 19.03 -14.81
C LEU A 4 1.56 19.87 -15.90
N ALA A 5 1.99 19.79 -17.16
CA ALA A 5 1.32 20.45 -18.28
C ALA A 5 0.00 19.74 -18.68
N MET A 6 -0.08 18.41 -18.51
CA MET A 6 -1.32 17.65 -18.76
C MET A 6 -2.38 17.93 -17.69
N MET A 7 -1.99 18.12 -16.42
CA MET A 7 -2.91 18.42 -15.33
C MET A 7 -3.49 19.84 -15.39
N ARG A 8 -2.79 20.80 -16.01
CA ARG A 8 -3.23 22.21 -16.12
C ARG A 8 -4.19 22.48 -17.29
N ALA A 9 -4.37 21.55 -18.21
CA ALA A 9 -5.12 21.76 -19.45
C ALA A 9 -6.63 21.41 -19.38
N ARG A 10 -7.14 20.92 -18.24
CA ARG A 10 -8.56 20.53 -18.11
C ARG A 10 -9.33 21.53 -17.25
N THR A 11 -10.00 22.48 -17.91
CA THR A 11 -11.03 23.36 -17.34
C THR A 11 -12.44 22.73 -17.38
N THR A 12 -12.51 21.41 -17.45
CA THR A 12 -13.79 20.67 -17.42
C THR A 12 -14.13 20.31 -15.98
N LYS A 13 -15.34 20.69 -15.54
CA LYS A 13 -15.83 20.39 -14.20
C LYS A 13 -15.82 18.87 -13.98
N LEU A 14 -15.08 18.40 -12.97
CA LEU A 14 -15.11 16.99 -12.57
C LEU A 14 -16.55 16.60 -12.23
N ARG A 15 -17.08 15.58 -12.92
CA ARG A 15 -18.46 15.10 -12.70
C ARG A 15 -18.53 13.90 -11.77
N LEU A 16 -17.41 13.19 -11.58
CA LEU A 16 -17.30 11.99 -10.77
C LEU A 16 -15.86 11.83 -10.31
N VAL A 17 -15.68 11.35 -9.07
CA VAL A 17 -14.41 10.88 -8.52
C VAL A 17 -14.66 9.47 -7.99
N ILE A 18 -13.78 8.53 -8.35
CA ILE A 18 -13.79 7.17 -7.83
C ILE A 18 -12.61 7.07 -6.87
N PHE A 19 -12.89 6.68 -5.64
CA PHE A 19 -11.87 6.45 -4.62
C PHE A 19 -11.63 4.96 -4.48
N ASP A 20 -10.36 4.60 -4.33
CA ASP A 20 -10.01 3.30 -3.78
C ASP A 20 -10.42 3.22 -2.29
N CYS A 21 -10.51 2.03 -1.73
CA CYS A 21 -10.87 1.85 -0.33
C CYS A 21 -9.64 1.84 0.58
N ASP A 22 -8.77 0.86 0.39
CA ASP A 22 -7.60 0.62 1.24
C ASP A 22 -6.54 1.71 1.01
N GLY A 23 -6.04 2.29 2.10
CA GLY A 23 -5.07 3.40 2.05
C GLY A 23 -5.60 4.74 1.60
N VAL A 24 -6.87 4.82 1.19
CA VAL A 24 -7.50 6.05 0.68
C VAL A 24 -8.71 6.44 1.54
N LEU A 25 -9.72 5.59 1.61
CA LEU A 25 -10.90 5.83 2.47
C LEU A 25 -10.73 5.21 3.86
N VAL A 26 -9.93 4.15 3.97
CA VAL A 26 -9.69 3.40 5.20
C VAL A 26 -8.19 3.21 5.39
N ASN A 27 -7.69 3.52 6.59
CA ASN A 27 -6.31 3.20 6.97
C ASN A 27 -6.20 1.73 7.39
N SER A 28 -6.18 0.83 6.40
CA SER A 28 -6.18 -0.62 6.60
C SER A 28 -4.78 -1.23 6.68
N GLU A 29 -3.73 -0.47 6.33
CA GLU A 29 -2.33 -0.89 6.33
C GLU A 29 -1.82 -1.35 7.70
N PRO A 30 -2.13 -0.67 8.83
CA PRO A 30 -1.67 -1.13 10.15
C PRO A 30 -2.21 -2.52 10.53
N VAL A 31 -3.41 -2.86 10.04
CA VAL A 31 -4.01 -4.18 10.26
C VAL A 31 -3.32 -5.22 9.39
N ALA A 32 -3.15 -4.92 8.10
CA ALA A 32 -2.44 -5.81 7.17
C ALA A 32 -1.00 -6.09 7.64
N ASN A 33 -0.25 -5.06 8.03
CA ASN A 33 1.13 -5.18 8.50
C ASN A 33 1.25 -6.03 9.77
N ARG A 34 0.25 -5.99 10.66
CA ARG A 34 0.23 -6.87 11.84
C ARG A 34 0.05 -8.33 11.44
N VAL A 35 -0.89 -8.61 10.55
CA VAL A 35 -1.14 -9.96 10.05
C VAL A 35 0.09 -10.52 9.33
N VAL A 36 0.73 -9.73 8.45
CA VAL A 36 1.95 -10.14 7.75
C VAL A 36 3.08 -10.46 8.74
N ALA A 37 3.31 -9.59 9.73
CA ALA A 37 4.35 -9.80 10.73
C ALA A 37 4.11 -11.07 11.57
N GLU A 38 2.86 -11.32 11.97
CA GLU A 38 2.46 -12.54 12.69
C GLU A 38 2.69 -13.80 11.83
N MET A 39 2.27 -13.77 10.56
CA MET A 39 2.44 -14.90 9.63
C MET A 39 3.92 -15.20 9.37
N LEU A 40 4.73 -14.19 9.05
CA LEU A 40 6.16 -14.38 8.78
C LEU A 40 6.92 -14.85 10.03
N THR A 41 6.54 -14.34 11.21
CA THR A 41 7.11 -14.82 12.48
C THR A 41 6.76 -16.27 12.75
N ALA A 42 5.53 -16.70 12.45
CA ALA A 42 5.11 -18.10 12.57
C ALA A 42 5.88 -19.04 11.62
N GLU A 43 6.27 -18.56 10.44
CA GLU A 43 7.10 -19.28 9.46
C GLU A 43 8.61 -19.22 9.78
N GLY A 44 8.99 -18.63 10.92
CA GLY A 44 10.37 -18.61 11.40
C GLY A 44 11.16 -17.34 11.07
N TRP A 45 10.55 -16.35 10.39
CA TRP A 45 11.16 -15.04 10.18
C TRP A 45 10.60 -14.01 11.16
N ALA A 46 11.26 -13.88 12.31
CA ALA A 46 10.88 -12.91 13.34
C ALA A 46 10.77 -11.49 12.75
N MET A 47 9.57 -10.91 12.83
CA MET A 47 9.25 -9.63 12.22
C MET A 47 8.27 -8.83 13.06
N THR A 48 8.51 -7.53 13.17
CA THR A 48 7.56 -6.58 13.78
C THR A 48 6.64 -5.96 12.72
N PRO A 49 5.43 -5.48 13.07
CA PRO A 49 4.55 -4.80 12.13
C PRO A 49 5.18 -3.57 11.46
N HIS A 50 6.05 -2.84 12.18
CA HIS A 50 6.75 -1.68 11.62
C HIS A 50 7.80 -2.08 10.58
N GLU A 51 8.45 -3.23 10.76
CA GLU A 51 9.35 -3.76 9.76
C GLU A 51 8.60 -4.31 8.54
N ALA A 52 7.44 -4.93 8.75
CA ALA A 52 6.57 -5.38 7.65
C ALA A 52 6.13 -4.19 6.79
N ASP A 53 5.70 -3.09 7.42
CA ASP A 53 5.39 -1.82 6.74
C ASP A 53 6.57 -1.34 5.88
N ARG A 54 7.75 -1.20 6.48
CA ARG A 54 8.94 -0.71 5.78
C ARG A 54 9.41 -1.59 4.63
N ARG A 55 9.13 -2.89 4.66
CA ARG A 55 9.61 -3.87 3.66
C ARG A 55 8.59 -4.13 2.56
N PHE A 56 7.30 -4.14 2.88
CA PHE A 56 6.26 -4.69 2.01
C PHE A 56 5.12 -3.70 1.71
N LEU A 57 5.17 -2.46 2.21
CA LEU A 57 4.15 -1.46 1.88
C LEU A 57 4.02 -1.30 0.35
N GLY A 58 2.79 -1.42 -0.14
CA GLY A 58 2.46 -1.32 -1.56
C GLY A 58 2.74 -2.57 -2.39
N MET A 59 3.23 -3.66 -1.78
CA MET A 59 3.31 -4.97 -2.43
C MET A 59 1.99 -5.71 -2.32
N SER A 60 1.67 -6.52 -3.33
CA SER A 60 0.56 -7.46 -3.22
C SER A 60 0.99 -8.66 -2.35
N PHE A 61 0.06 -9.26 -1.61
CA PHE A 61 0.37 -10.38 -0.70
C PHE A 61 1.17 -11.53 -1.36
N PRO A 62 0.86 -11.97 -2.59
CA PRO A 62 1.66 -13.01 -3.28
C PRO A 62 3.12 -12.63 -3.55
N ASP A 63 3.43 -11.34 -3.61
CA ASP A 63 4.79 -10.84 -3.87
C ASP A 63 5.63 -10.73 -2.59
N ILE A 64 5.02 -10.92 -1.42
CA ILE A 64 5.73 -10.92 -0.13
C ILE A 64 6.51 -12.23 -0.01
N VAL A 65 7.79 -12.16 -0.35
CA VAL A 65 8.73 -13.27 -0.25
C VAL A 65 9.79 -13.00 0.82
N PRO A 66 10.33 -14.05 1.46
CA PRO A 66 11.50 -13.93 2.33
C PRO A 66 12.66 -13.24 1.63
N VAL A 67 13.13 -12.13 2.20
CA VAL A 67 14.34 -11.43 1.76
C VAL A 67 15.42 -11.77 2.77
N VAL A 68 16.08 -12.92 2.55
CA VAL A 68 17.21 -13.42 3.36
C VAL A 68 18.54 -13.03 2.75
#